data_AF-A0A2N3T5S1-F1
#
_entry.id   AF-A0A2N3T5S1-F1
#
_cell.length_a   1.000
_cell.length_b   1.000
_cell.length_c   1.000
_cell.angle_alpha   90.00
_cell.angle_beta   90.00
_cell.angle_gamma   90.00
#
_symmetry.space_group_name_H-M   'P 1'
#
loop_
_entity.id
_entity.type
_entity.pdbx_description
1 polymer ?
#
loop_
_entity_poly.entity_id
_entity_poly.type
_entity_poly.pdbx_seq_one_letter_code
_entity_poly.pdbx_strand_id
1 'polypeptide(L)'
;MKIAQPINKIAIILALVSFLIGTSLLLLYIFHITYIERSTLRHIGLNYIRIAFLVNIIYLAFLIINAIFFSKDTKENLITILFFLLNIPITLIYIQIA
;
A
#
# COMPACT_ATOMS: atom_id res chain seq x y z
N MET A 1 -3.96 -6.10 -19.34
CA MET A 1 -5.18 -6.76 -18.86
C MET A 1 -6.23 -5.70 -18.56
N LYS A 2 -7.46 -5.86 -19.04
CA LYS A 2 -8.52 -4.87 -18.80
C LYS A 2 -9.13 -5.16 -17.42
N ILE A 3 -8.97 -4.24 -16.48
CA ILE A 3 -9.60 -4.31 -15.15
C ILE A 3 -11.07 -3.98 -15.36
N ALA A 4 -11.93 -4.98 -15.25
CA ALA A 4 -13.36 -4.84 -15.49
C ALA A 4 -14.09 -4.40 -14.21
N GLN A 5 -13.62 -4.84 -13.04
CA GLN A 5 -14.32 -4.55 -11.80
C GLN A 5 -13.92 -3.18 -11.22
N PRO A 6 -14.89 -2.31 -10.90
CA PRO A 6 -14.59 -0.99 -10.36
C PRO A 6 -13.89 -1.08 -9.00
N ILE A 7 -14.19 -2.10 -8.18
CA ILE A 7 -13.53 -2.31 -6.89
C ILE A 7 -12.03 -2.58 -7.06
N ASN A 8 -11.65 -3.39 -8.05
CA ASN A 8 -10.25 -3.69 -8.34
C ASN A 8 -9.53 -2.46 -8.88
N LYS A 9 -10.21 -1.66 -9.71
CA LYS A 9 -9.64 -0.40 -10.20
C LYS A 9 -9.33 0.57 -9.07
N ILE A 10 -10.28 0.75 -8.13
CA ILE A 10 -10.08 1.60 -6.95
C ILE A 10 -8.97 1.03 -6.08
N ALA A 11 -8.98 -0.27 -5.83
CA ALA A 11 -8.02 -0.95 -4.97
C ALA A 11 -6.59 -0.86 -5.55
N ILE A 12 -6.40 -1.01 -6.86
CA ILE A 12 -5.11 -0.82 -7.54
C ILE A 12 -4.63 0.63 -7.41
N ILE A 13 -5.51 1.61 -7.63
CA ILE A 13 -5.15 3.03 -7.48
C ILE A 13 -4.71 3.30 -6.04
N LEU A 14 -5.44 2.81 -5.04
CA LEU A 14 -5.08 2.96 -3.63
C LEU A 14 -3.75 2.29 -3.31
N ALA A 15 -3.52 1.07 -3.78
CA ALA A 15 -2.27 0.35 -3.55
C ALA A 15 -1.07 1.07 -4.18
N LEU A 16 -1.23 1.60 -5.40
CA LEU A 16 -0.19 2.34 -6.12
C LEU A 16 0.10 3.69 -5.47
N VAL A 17 -0.92 4.49 -5.16
CA VAL A 17 -0.76 5.77 -4.45
C VAL A 17 -0.10 5.52 -3.09
N SER A 18 -0.52 4.46 -2.40
CA SER A 18 0.06 4.13 -1.10
C SER A 18 1.53 3.75 -1.21
N PHE A 19 1.86 2.93 -2.20
CA PHE A 19 3.22 2.51 -2.48
C PHE A 19 4.12 3.69 -2.85
N LEU A 20 3.64 4.60 -3.71
CA LEU A 20 4.40 5.77 -4.15
C LEU A 20 4.69 6.72 -2.99
N ILE A 21 3.68 7.05 -2.17
CA ILE A 21 3.87 7.97 -1.04
C ILE A 21 4.76 7.32 0.02
N GLY A 22 4.52 6.05 0.38
CA GLY A 22 5.32 5.32 1.36
C GLY A 22 6.78 5.18 0.95
N THR A 23 7.03 4.82 -0.31
CA THR A 23 8.38 4.74 -0.87
C THR A 23 9.05 6.11 -0.90
N SER A 24 8.33 7.15 -1.31
CA SER A 24 8.88 8.51 -1.34
C SER A 24 9.30 8.98 0.04
N LEU A 25 8.44 8.82 1.05
CA LEU A 25 8.77 9.18 2.44
C LEU A 25 9.98 8.38 2.97
N LEU A 26 10.06 7.09 2.64
CA LEU A 26 11.19 6.25 3.02
C LEU A 26 12.50 6.74 2.38
N LEU A 27 12.47 7.02 1.08
CA LEU A 27 13.64 7.51 0.34
C LEU A 27 14.09 8.88 0.88
N LEU A 28 13.16 9.79 1.16
CA LEU A 28 13.46 11.08 1.77
C LEU A 28 14.15 10.89 3.13
N TYR A 29 13.75 9.89 3.92
CA TYR A 29 14.35 9.57 5.23
C TYR A 29 15.74 8.94 5.13
N ILE A 30 15.92 8.00 4.20
CA ILE A 30 17.19 7.28 4.01
C ILE A 30 18.26 8.21 3.45
N PHE A 31 17.94 8.94 2.38
CA PHE A 31 18.89 9.78 1.64
C PHE A 31 18.98 11.21 2.17
N HIS A 32 18.15 11.57 3.14
CA HIS A 32 18.11 12.91 3.74
C HIS A 32 17.99 14.02 2.68
N ILE A 33 17.09 13.84 1.72
CA ILE A 33 16.91 14.72 0.55
C ILE A 33 16.22 16.05 0.93
N THR A 34 15.83 16.23 2.18
CA THR A 34 15.11 17.42 2.66
C THR A 34 15.81 18.06 3.86
N TYR A 35 15.55 19.35 4.07
CA TYR A 35 15.96 20.09 5.26
C TYR A 35 15.13 19.75 6.51
N ILE A 36 14.18 18.82 6.41
CA ILE A 36 13.33 18.41 7.54
C ILE A 36 14.16 17.54 8.48
N GLU A 37 14.05 17.79 9.78
CA GLU A 37 14.68 16.94 10.78
C GLU A 37 14.28 15.47 10.63
N ARG A 38 15.26 14.59 10.78
CA ARG A 38 15.09 13.14 10.61
C ARG A 38 14.04 12.54 11.55
N SER A 39 13.93 13.09 12.76
CA SER A 39 12.91 12.76 13.78
C SER A 39 11.49 13.04 13.27
N THR A 40 11.28 14.24 12.73
CA THR A 40 10.00 14.70 12.17
C THR A 40 9.60 13.85 10.97
N LEU A 41 10.52 13.60 10.05
CA LEU A 41 10.24 12.79 8.86
C LEU A 41 9.93 11.32 9.22
N ARG A 42 10.61 10.77 10.23
CA ARG A 42 10.29 9.44 10.79
C ARG A 42 8.87 9.40 11.36
N HIS A 43 8.46 10.42 12.13
CA HIS A 43 7.10 10.49 12.68
C HIS A 43 6.02 10.60 11.60
N ILE A 44 6.25 11.42 10.57
CA ILE A 44 5.33 11.54 9.44
C ILE A 44 5.19 10.17 8.74
N GLY A 45 6.32 9.52 8.43
CA GLY A 45 6.31 8.22 7.77
C GLY A 45 5.63 7.11 8.58
N LEU A 46 5.85 7.07 9.90
CA LEU A 46 5.20 6.11 10.79
C LEU A 46 3.68 6.29 10.84
N ASN A 47 3.21 7.54 10.98
CA ASN A 47 1.77 7.83 10.99
C ASN A 47 1.14 7.48 9.65
N TYR A 48 1.82 7.84 8.55
CA TYR A 48 1.38 7.50 7.22
C TYR A 48 1.23 5.98 7.03
N ILE A 49 2.21 5.19 7.44
CA ILE A 49 2.18 3.73 7.27
C ILE A 49 1.11 3.06 8.11
N ARG A 50 0.83 3.55 9.32
CA ARG A 50 -0.29 3.04 10.12
C ARG A 50 -1.62 3.20 9.39
N ILE A 51 -1.85 4.36 8.79
CA ILE A 51 -3.06 4.66 8.01
C ILE A 51 -3.09 3.80 6.74
N ALA A 52 -1.99 3.78 5.98
CA ALA A 52 -1.89 3.01 4.75
C ALA A 52 -2.09 1.50 5.00
N PHE A 53 -1.51 0.95 6.07
CA PHE A 53 -1.68 -0.45 6.48
C PHE A 53 -3.14 -0.78 6.79
N LEU A 54 -3.83 0.08 7.55
CA LEU A 54 -5.24 -0.10 7.88
C LEU A 54 -6.13 -0.10 6.62
N VAL A 55 -5.95 0.91 5.76
CA VAL A 55 -6.69 1.01 4.49
C VAL A 55 -6.40 -0.21 3.61
N ASN A 56 -5.14 -0.63 3.54
CA ASN A 56 -4.72 -1.76 2.73
C ASN A 56 -5.32 -3.09 3.19
N ILE A 57 -5.38 -3.34 4.50
CA ILE A 57 -6.01 -4.54 5.06
C ILE A 57 -7.52 -4.56 4.78
N ILE A 58 -8.21 -3.43 4.94
CA ILE A 58 -9.65 -3.35 4.70
C ILE A 58 -9.96 -3.70 3.23
N TYR A 59 -9.24 -3.10 2.29
CA TYR A 59 -9.43 -3.39 0.86
C TYR A 59 -9.01 -4.82 0.49
N LEU A 60 -7.96 -5.35 1.11
CA LEU A 60 -7.55 -6.74 0.93
C LEU A 60 -8.66 -7.70 1.36
N ALA A 61 -9.32 -7.45 2.49
CA ALA A 61 -10.45 -8.25 2.95
C ALA A 61 -11.62 -8.23 1.95
N PHE A 62 -11.97 -7.04 1.42
CA PHE A 62 -12.99 -6.92 0.38
C PHE A 62 -12.63 -7.70 -0.90
N LEU A 63 -11.37 -7.66 -1.33
CA LEU A 63 -10.90 -8.40 -2.50
C LEU A 63 -10.94 -9.91 -2.30
N ILE A 64 -10.61 -10.39 -1.09
CA ILE A 64 -10.70 -11.81 -0.75
C ILE A 64 -12.16 -12.27 -0.78
N ILE A 65 -13.07 -11.53 -0.16
CA ILE A 65 -14.51 -11.81 -0.21
C ILE A 65 -14.98 -11.85 -1.67
N ASN A 66 -14.63 -10.83 -2.46
CA ASN A 66 -15.01 -10.77 -3.86
C ASN A 66 -14.44 -11.94 -4.68
N ALA A 67 -13.20 -12.37 -4.41
CA ALA A 67 -12.59 -13.52 -5.08
C ALA A 67 -13.24 -14.86 -4.75
N ILE A 68 -13.76 -15.02 -3.52
CA ILE A 68 -14.47 -16.22 -3.10
C ILE A 68 -15.85 -16.30 -3.75
N PHE A 69 -16.60 -15.20 -3.76
CA PHE A 69 -17.99 -15.18 -4.28
C PHE A 69 -18.08 -15.04 -5.81
N PHE A 70 -17.08 -14.45 -6.47
CA PHE A 70 -17.08 -14.18 -7.92
C PHE A 70 -15.86 -14.79 -8.62
N SER A 71 -15.89 -16.11 -8.79
CA SER A 71 -14.78 -16.91 -9.35
C SER A 71 -14.43 -16.65 -10.82
N LYS A 72 -15.27 -15.91 -11.57
CA LYS A 72 -14.94 -15.49 -12.94
C LYS A 72 -13.81 -14.46 -12.99
N ASP A 73 -13.66 -13.66 -11.93
CA ASP A 73 -12.73 -12.53 -11.89
C ASP A 73 -11.51 -12.79 -11.00
N THR A 74 -11.28 -14.06 -10.60
CA THR A 74 -10.22 -14.44 -9.67
C THR A 74 -8.83 -14.01 -10.15
N LYS A 75 -8.56 -14.02 -11.46
CA LYS A 75 -7.29 -13.53 -12.01
C LYS A 75 -7.07 -12.03 -11.74
N GLU A 76 -8.12 -11.23 -11.87
CA GLU A 76 -8.05 -9.78 -11.62
C GLU A 76 -7.89 -9.46 -10.14
N ASN A 77 -8.63 -10.20 -9.30
CA ASN A 77 -8.50 -10.08 -7.84
C ASN A 77 -7.10 -10.49 -7.38
N LEU A 78 -6.51 -11.55 -7.94
CA LEU A 78 -5.18 -12.04 -7.56
C LEU A 78 -4.06 -11.07 -7.94
N ILE A 79 -4.14 -10.45 -9.13
CA ILE A 79 -3.22 -9.37 -9.53
C ILE A 79 -3.37 -8.17 -8.59
N THR A 80 -4.61 -7.80 -8.27
CA THR A 80 -4.86 -6.68 -7.34
C THR A 80 -4.25 -6.98 -5.97
N ILE A 81 -4.45 -8.18 -5.42
CA ILE A 81 -3.84 -8.64 -4.17
C ILE A 81 -2.31 -8.52 -4.24
N LEU A 82 -1.67 -8.92 -5.35
CA LEU A 82 -0.22 -8.81 -5.53
C LEU A 82 0.26 -7.36 -5.42
N PHE A 83 -0.49 -6.39 -5.95
CA PHE A 83 -0.19 -4.96 -5.76
C PHE A 83 -0.28 -4.51 -4.31
N PHE A 84 -1.23 -5.02 -3.52
CA PHE A 84 -1.28 -4.72 -2.08
C PHE A 84 -0.08 -5.28 -1.33
N LEU A 85 0.40 -6.47 -1.71
CA LEU A 85 1.57 -7.09 -1.08
C LEU A 85 2.86 -6.25 -1.25
N LEU A 86 2.96 -5.42 -2.30
CA LEU A 86 4.09 -4.50 -2.48
C LEU A 86 4.22 -3.45 -1.37
N ASN A 87 3.14 -3.16 -0.64
CA ASN A 87 3.17 -2.24 0.50
C ASN A 87 3.72 -2.88 1.79
N ILE A 88 3.79 -4.23 1.86
CA ILE A 88 4.27 -4.94 3.06
C ILE A 88 5.77 -4.68 3.31
N PRO A 89 6.68 -4.82 2.34
CA PRO A 89 8.11 -4.54 2.56
C PRO A 89 8.37 -3.12 3.10
N ILE A 90 7.67 -2.12 2.56
CA ILE A 90 7.78 -0.71 3.02
C ILE A 90 7.39 -0.61 4.51
N THR A 91 6.28 -1.26 4.88
CA THR A 91 5.81 -1.29 6.26
C THR A 91 6.82 -1.95 7.19
N LEU A 92 7.42 -3.07 6.77
CA LEU A 92 8.46 -3.77 7.55
C LEU A 92 9.72 -2.91 7.75
N ILE A 93 10.19 -2.21 6.70
CA ILE A 93 11.34 -1.32 6.82
C ILE A 93 11.05 -0.22 7.83
N TYR A 94 9.85 0.38 7.78
CA TYR A 94 9.48 1.41 8.74
C TYR A 94 9.38 0.93 10.18
N ILE A 95 8.95 -0.31 10.41
CA ILE A 95 8.96 -0.94 11.74
C ILE A 95 10.40 -1.10 12.26
N GLN A 96 11.36 -1.41 11.39
CA GLN A 96 12.77 -1.58 11.77
C GLN A 96 13.47 -0.26 12.13
N ILE A 97 13.08 0.86 11.48
CA ILE A 97 13.65 2.19 11.72
C ILE A 97 12.85 3.02 12.73
N ALA A 98 11.75 2.48 13.28
CA ALA A 98 10.91 3.10 14.30
C ALA A 98 11.68 3.17 15.63
#